data_AF-A0A9X0R4N1-F1
#
_entry.id   AF-A0A9X0R4N1-F1
#
_cell.length_a   1.000
_cell.length_b   1.000
_cell.length_c   1.000
_cell.angle_alpha   90.00
_cell.angle_beta   90.00
_cell.angle_gamma   90.00
#
_symmetry.space_group_name_H-M   'P 1'
#
loop_
_entity.id
_entity.type
_entity.pdbx_description
1 polymer ?
#
loop_
_entity_poly.entity_id
_entity_poly.type
_entity_poly.pdbx_seq_one_letter_code
_entity_poly.pdbx_strand_id
1 'polypeptide(L)' 'NMLVRTGGRERTKGEWRALLASVGLRITRLLPTGMTVGLIEAEFA' A
#
# COMPACT_ATOMS: atom_id res chain seq x y z
N ASN A 1 -9.14 5.29 11.07
CA ASN A 1 -10.41 4.71 11.60
C ASN A 1 -10.70 3.33 10.97
N MET A 2 -9.67 2.56 10.60
CA MET A 2 -9.87 1.27 9.92
C MET A 2 -10.23 0.16 10.91
N LEU A 3 -9.56 0.11 12.07
CA LEU A 3 -9.77 -0.97 13.03
C LEU A 3 -11.24 -1.10 13.49
N VAL A 4 -11.84 0.01 13.95
CA VAL A 4 -13.21 -0.02 14.50
C VAL A 4 -14.28 -0.15 13.41
N ARG A 5 -14.06 0.43 12.22
CA ARG A 5 -15.07 0.44 11.15
C ARG A 5 -15.04 -0.78 10.24
N THR A 6 -13.86 -1.35 10.01
CA THR A 6 -13.67 -2.43 9.02
C THR A 6 -12.86 -3.61 9.55
N GLY A 7 -12.31 -3.54 10.77
CA GLY A 7 -11.32 -4.50 11.26
C GLY A 7 -9.96 -4.39 10.57
N GLY A 8 -9.79 -3.40 9.68
CA GLY A 8 -8.56 -3.21 8.91
C GLY A 8 -7.49 -2.43 9.64
N ARG A 9 -6.35 -2.26 8.97
CA ARG A 9 -5.25 -1.39 9.43
C ARG A 9 -4.68 -0.60 8.27
N GLU A 10 -4.23 0.61 8.57
CA GLU A 10 -3.31 1.32 7.69
C GLU A 10 -1.99 0.55 7.62
N ARG A 11 -1.28 0.71 6.51
CA ARG A 11 -0.02 0.01 6.26
C ARG A 11 1.11 0.98 5.98
N THR A 12 2.27 0.68 6.52
CA THR A 12 3.53 1.33 6.20
C THR A 12 3.97 0.96 4.77
N LYS A 13 4.95 1.70 4.24
CA LYS A 13 5.55 1.39 2.93
C LYS A 13 6.11 -0.04 2.86
N GLY A 14 6.71 -0.52 3.96
CA GLY A 14 7.27 -1.88 4.03
C GLY A 14 6.20 -2.96 3.97
N GLU A 15 5.08 -2.76 4.67
CA GLU A 15 3.95 -3.70 4.66
C GLU A 15 3.25 -3.75 3.32
N TRP A 16 3.16 -2.62 2.60
CA TRP A 16 2.67 -2.61 1.22
C TRP A 16 3.59 -3.38 0.27
N ARG A 17 4.92 -3.21 0.40
CA ARG A 17 5.88 -3.99 -0.40
C ARG A 17 5.71 -5.48 -0.18
N ALA A 18 5.65 -5.91 1.08
CA ALA A 18 5.48 -7.32 1.42
C ALA A 18 4.14 -7.89 0.90
N LEU A 19 3.05 -7.14 1.08
CA LEU A 19 1.72 -7.57 0.62
C LEU A 19 1.67 -7.73 -0.89
N LEU A 20 2.15 -6.75 -1.65
CA LEU A 20 2.11 -6.81 -3.12
C LEU A 20 3.09 -7.85 -3.68
N ALA A 21 4.27 -7.99 -3.07
CA ALA A 21 5.21 -9.05 -3.45
C ALA A 21 4.63 -10.46 -3.26
N SER A 22 3.76 -10.66 -2.25
CA SER A 22 3.11 -11.96 -2.01
C SER A 22 2.20 -12.43 -3.14
N VAL A 23 1.81 -11.53 -4.05
CA VAL A 23 0.98 -11.81 -5.23
C VAL A 23 1.70 -11.51 -6.55
N GLY A 24 3.04 -11.42 -6.52
CA GLY A 24 3.86 -11.23 -7.72
C GLY A 24 3.88 -9.79 -8.24
N LEU A 25 3.47 -8.79 -7.45
CA LEU A 25 3.53 -7.38 -7.84
C LEU A 25 4.77 -6.70 -7.23
N ARG A 26 5.54 -5.99 -8.06
CA ARG A 26 6.65 -5.13 -7.64
C ARG A 26 6.22 -3.66 -7.69
N ILE A 27 6.36 -2.96 -6.55
CA ILE A 27 6.12 -1.51 -6.47
C ILE A 27 7.19 -0.75 -7.26
N THR A 28 6.77 0.05 -8.24
CA THR A 28 7.63 0.92 -9.07
C THR A 28 7.73 2.33 -8.50
N ARG A 29 6.63 2.89 -7.98
CA ARG A 29 6.58 4.24 -7.41
C ARG A 29 5.69 4.32 -6.17
N LEU A 30 6.07 5.21 -5.24
CA LEU A 30 5.27 5.60 -4.08
C LEU A 30 5.24 7.14 -4.05
N LEU A 31 4.10 7.72 -4.40
CA LEU A 31 3.97 9.16 -4.61
C LEU A 31 3.08 9.79 -3.52
N PRO A 32 3.53 10.87 -2.86
CA PRO A 32 2.64 11.67 -2.01
C PRO A 32 1.64 12.41 -2.89
N THR A 33 0.40 12.57 -2.39
CA THR A 33 -0.66 13.31 -3.11
C THR A 33 -0.94 14.69 -2.51
N GLY A 34 -0.29 15.04 -1.40
CA GLY A 34 -0.66 16.20 -0.58
C GLY A 34 -1.93 16.00 0.26
N MET A 35 -2.57 14.82 0.18
CA MET A 35 -3.71 14.43 1.00
C MET A 35 -3.32 13.38 2.06
N THR A 36 -4.31 12.87 2.79
CA THR A 36 -4.16 11.79 3.77
C THR A 36 -3.92 10.41 3.15
N VAL A 37 -3.95 10.31 1.81
CA VAL A 37 -3.71 9.08 1.04
C VAL A 37 -2.47 9.20 0.14
N GLY A 38 -1.84 8.07 -0.18
CA GLY A 38 -0.71 8.01 -1.11
C GLY A 38 -1.07 7.21 -2.37
N LEU A 39 -0.38 7.46 -3.47
CA LEU A 39 -0.49 6.66 -4.69
C LEU A 39 0.62 5.62 -4.75
N ILE A 40 0.24 4.35 -4.95
CA ILE A 40 1.15 3.22 -5.14
C ILE A 40 1.03 2.77 -6.58
N GLU A 41 2.13 2.78 -7.31
CA GLU A 41 2.23 2.16 -8.63
C GLU A 41 2.98 0.83 -8.52
N ALA A 42 2.45 -0.20 -9.17
CA ALA A 42 3.05 -1.53 -9.21
C ALA A 42 2.78 -2.22 -10.55
N GLU A 43 3.67 -3.13 -10.91
CA GLU A 43 3.57 -3.99 -12.09
C GLU A 43 3.81 -5.45 -11.69
N PHE A 44 3.30 -6.40 -12.48
CA PHE A 44 3.64 -7.81 -12.27
C PHE A 44 5.12 -8.01 -12.57
N ALA A 45 5.80 -8.71 -11.65
CA ALA A 45 7.19 -9.11 -11.79
C ALA A 45 7.30 -10.40 -12.62
#